data_AF-A0A938IA30-F1
#
_entry.id   AF-A0A938IA30-F1
#
_cell.length_a   1.000
_cell.length_b   1.000
_cell.length_c   1.000
_cell.angle_alpha   90.00
_cell.angle_beta   90.00
_cell.angle_gamma   90.00
#
_symmetry.space_group_name_H-M   'P 1'
#
loop_
_entity.id
_entity.type
_entity.pdbx_description
1 polymer ?
#
loop_
_entity_poly.entity_id
_entity_poly.type
_entity_poly.pdbx_seq_one_letter_code
_entity_poly.pdbx_strand_id
1 'polypeptide(L)'
;AIAAASLASGLTNVVTIDAAGGIGAYHTWKELGVTKDGHAIGHSAEAPDSMEFAVKIRRFHAERVADLARRLDAVKEGNGTMLDNTLIVWMSDSGEGHHGFCGEWPLILVGGLGDRLKTAGRFLQFPGYQEDAKETANRTVRNLYLSLLHAVGDKRETFGELDSKMPAAAQAGPLVEILA
;
A
#
# COMPACT_ATOMS: atom_id res chain seq x y z
N ALA A 1 11.63 -14.29 -2.93
CA ALA A 1 11.77 -15.58 -3.67
C ALA A 1 10.47 -16.38 -3.65
N ILE A 2 9.95 -16.75 -2.46
CA ILE A 2 8.72 -17.56 -2.32
C ILE A 2 7.52 -16.91 -3.02
N ALA A 3 7.19 -15.66 -2.69
CA ALA A 3 6.03 -14.96 -3.28
C ALA A 3 6.02 -14.99 -4.82
N ALA A 4 7.13 -14.58 -5.46
CA ALA A 4 7.26 -14.60 -6.92
C ALA A 4 7.16 -16.03 -7.49
N ALA A 5 7.77 -17.02 -6.85
CA ALA A 5 7.70 -18.41 -7.30
C ALA A 5 6.28 -18.99 -7.19
N SER A 6 5.56 -18.68 -6.11
CA SER A 6 4.18 -19.12 -5.91
C SER A 6 3.22 -18.55 -6.95
N LEU A 7 3.39 -17.27 -7.32
CA LEU A 7 2.64 -16.65 -8.42
C LEU A 7 3.04 -17.25 -9.77
N ALA A 8 4.35 -17.31 -10.07
CA ALA A 8 4.89 -17.81 -11.34
C ALA A 8 4.54 -19.28 -11.64
N SER A 9 4.40 -20.10 -10.60
CA SER A 9 4.01 -21.51 -10.74
C SER A 9 2.49 -21.73 -10.76
N GLY A 10 1.69 -20.68 -10.60
CA GLY A 10 0.23 -20.79 -10.55
C GLY A 10 -0.31 -21.47 -9.28
N LEU A 11 0.50 -21.58 -8.23
CA LEU A 11 0.05 -22.14 -6.94
C LEU A 11 -0.99 -21.25 -6.26
N THR A 12 -0.89 -19.93 -6.46
CA THR A 12 -1.85 -18.93 -5.98
C THR A 12 -1.83 -17.72 -6.91
N ASN A 13 -2.93 -16.97 -6.95
CA ASN A 13 -3.02 -15.67 -7.61
C ASN A 13 -2.89 -14.49 -6.63
N VAL A 14 -2.81 -14.78 -5.32
CA VAL A 14 -2.77 -13.76 -4.25
C VAL A 14 -1.74 -14.15 -3.22
N VAL A 15 -0.92 -13.17 -2.81
CA VAL A 15 0.06 -13.29 -1.73
C VAL A 15 -0.04 -12.07 -0.83
N THR A 16 -0.11 -12.28 0.48
CA THR A 16 0.04 -11.23 1.50
C THR A 16 1.39 -11.41 2.19
N ILE A 17 2.17 -10.34 2.26
CA ILE A 17 3.45 -10.31 2.97
C ILE A 17 3.29 -9.37 4.16
N ASP A 18 3.30 -9.93 5.36
CA ASP A 18 3.43 -9.15 6.59
C ASP A 18 4.92 -8.96 6.89
N ALA A 19 5.30 -7.70 7.08
CA ALA A 19 6.66 -7.27 7.33
C ALA A 19 6.91 -6.90 8.81
N ALA A 20 5.86 -6.91 9.63
CA ALA A 20 5.94 -6.68 11.07
C ALA A 20 5.78 -8.02 11.80
N GLY A 21 6.70 -8.31 12.73
CA GLY A 21 6.55 -9.46 13.63
C GLY A 21 5.23 -9.30 14.38
N GLY A 22 4.34 -10.28 14.24
CA GLY A 22 2.98 -10.23 14.79
C GLY A 22 2.90 -10.01 16.30
N ILE A 23 1.69 -10.11 16.85
CA ILE A 23 1.35 -9.73 18.23
C ILE A 23 2.40 -10.25 19.25
N GLY A 24 3.05 -9.32 19.96
CA GLY A 24 3.93 -9.61 21.09
C GLY A 24 5.41 -9.85 20.75
N ALA A 25 5.81 -9.82 19.47
CA ALA A 25 7.19 -10.01 19.05
C ALA A 25 7.66 -8.87 18.14
N TYR A 26 7.91 -7.69 18.72
CA TYR A 26 8.41 -6.53 17.97
C TYR A 26 9.78 -6.83 17.37
N HIS A 27 9.87 -6.68 16.06
CA HIS A 27 11.08 -7.02 15.32
C HIS A 27 12.14 -5.92 15.45
N THR A 28 13.40 -6.33 15.52
CA THR A 28 14.57 -5.44 15.46
C THR A 28 15.41 -5.84 14.26
N TRP A 29 15.59 -4.92 13.30
CA TRP A 29 16.37 -5.13 12.08
C TRP A 29 17.89 -5.02 12.35
N LYS A 30 18.44 -5.92 13.16
CA LYS A 30 19.86 -5.91 13.56
C LYS A 30 20.82 -5.93 12.38
N GLU A 31 20.45 -6.62 11.30
CA GLU A 31 21.20 -6.68 10.04
C GLU A 31 21.41 -5.29 9.41
N LEU A 32 20.51 -4.33 9.71
CA LEU A 32 20.56 -2.96 9.22
C LEU A 32 21.27 -2.01 10.22
N GLY A 33 21.86 -2.56 11.29
CA GLY A 33 22.43 -1.79 12.39
C GLY A 33 21.38 -1.10 13.26
N VAL A 34 20.12 -1.54 13.21
CA VAL A 34 19.04 -1.02 14.07
C VAL A 34 19.15 -1.69 15.44
N THR A 35 19.17 -0.89 16.50
CA THR A 35 19.33 -1.36 17.89
C THR A 35 18.04 -1.28 18.72
N LYS A 36 16.96 -0.76 18.13
CA LYS A 36 15.66 -0.57 18.76
C LYS A 36 14.57 -1.32 17.98
N ASP A 37 13.63 -1.94 18.67
CA ASP A 37 12.52 -2.61 17.99
C ASP A 37 11.56 -1.60 17.33
N GLY A 38 10.84 -2.05 16.31
CA GLY A 38 9.96 -1.19 15.51
C GLY A 38 8.89 -0.46 16.31
N HIS A 39 8.36 -1.07 17.36
CA HIS A 39 7.35 -0.44 18.22
C HIS A 39 7.95 0.68 19.05
N ALA A 40 9.11 0.43 19.65
CA ALA A 40 9.80 1.43 20.44
C ALA A 40 10.34 2.58 19.55
N ILE A 41 10.67 2.34 18.28
CA ILE A 41 10.96 3.40 17.29
C ILE A 41 9.71 4.27 17.07
N GLY A 42 8.53 3.66 16.92
CA GLY A 42 7.26 4.37 16.79
C GLY A 42 6.97 5.29 17.97
N HIS A 43 7.18 4.82 19.21
CA HIS A 43 6.99 5.63 20.42
C HIS A 43 7.94 6.83 20.56
N SER A 44 9.05 6.87 19.81
CA SER A 44 10.05 7.93 19.90
C SER A 44 10.36 8.54 18.54
N ALA A 45 9.35 8.72 17.69
CA ALA A 45 9.54 9.20 16.33
C ALA A 45 10.29 10.54 16.23
N GLU A 46 10.26 11.39 17.26
CA GLU A 46 11.00 12.67 17.29
C GLU A 46 12.48 12.52 17.65
N ALA A 47 12.89 11.37 18.18
CA ALA A 47 14.29 11.14 18.54
C ALA A 47 15.13 10.95 17.25
N PRO A 48 16.27 11.65 17.11
CA PRO A 48 17.08 11.60 15.89
C PRO A 48 17.49 10.19 15.45
N ASP A 49 17.81 9.32 16.41
CA ASP A 49 18.18 7.92 16.18
C ASP A 49 17.00 7.10 15.60
N SER A 50 15.79 7.37 16.08
CA SER A 50 14.56 6.68 15.68
C SER A 50 14.18 7.02 14.24
N MET A 51 14.38 8.27 13.82
CA MET A 51 14.21 8.65 12.41
C MET A 51 15.24 8.00 11.50
N GLU A 52 16.51 7.93 11.92
CA GLU A 52 17.55 7.24 11.16
C GLU A 52 17.22 5.75 10.99
N PHE A 53 16.81 5.08 12.08
CA PHE A 53 16.39 3.68 12.03
C PHE A 53 15.16 3.48 11.15
N ALA A 54 14.13 4.33 11.28
CA ALA A 54 12.93 4.25 10.47
C ALA A 54 13.24 4.40 8.96
N VAL A 55 14.16 5.30 8.59
CA VAL A 55 14.61 5.44 7.20
C VAL A 55 15.31 4.19 6.70
N LYS A 56 16.20 3.58 7.49
CA LYS A 56 16.88 2.31 7.11
C LYS A 56 15.87 1.18 6.90
N ILE A 57 14.90 1.04 7.81
CA ILE A 57 13.85 0.01 7.74
C ILE A 57 12.95 0.23 6.52
N ARG A 58 12.44 1.46 6.32
CA ARG A 58 11.57 1.79 5.17
C ARG A 58 12.30 1.58 3.85
N ARG A 59 13.58 1.97 3.74
CA ARG A 59 14.41 1.70 2.56
C ARG A 59 14.53 0.20 2.32
N PHE A 60 14.83 -0.58 3.35
CA PHE A 60 14.91 -2.03 3.23
C PHE A 60 13.61 -2.63 2.68
N HIS A 61 12.44 -2.24 3.20
CA HIS A 61 11.16 -2.73 2.69
C HIS A 61 10.88 -2.28 1.24
N ALA A 62 11.16 -1.01 0.91
CA ALA A 62 11.03 -0.51 -0.45
C ALA A 62 11.87 -1.33 -1.44
N GLU A 63 13.11 -1.68 -1.07
CA GLU A 63 13.96 -2.54 -1.89
C GLU A 63 13.44 -3.97 -2.04
N ARG A 64 12.76 -4.53 -1.02
CA ARG A 64 12.13 -5.86 -1.12
C ARG A 64 10.93 -5.83 -2.07
N VAL A 65 10.13 -4.76 -2.05
CA VAL A 65 9.05 -4.53 -3.01
C VAL A 65 9.60 -4.37 -4.42
N ALA A 66 10.67 -3.58 -4.59
CA ALA A 66 11.34 -3.42 -5.88
C ALA A 66 11.97 -4.74 -6.39
N ASP A 67 12.51 -5.58 -5.49
CA ASP A 67 13.00 -6.91 -5.86
C ASP A 67 11.87 -7.84 -6.30
N LEU A 68 10.72 -7.83 -5.61
CA LEU A 68 9.54 -8.58 -6.03
C LEU A 68 9.08 -8.12 -7.42
N ALA A 69 8.93 -6.82 -7.64
CA ALA A 69 8.54 -6.26 -8.93
C ALA A 69 9.49 -6.70 -10.05
N ARG A 70 10.82 -6.56 -9.87
CA ARG A 70 11.82 -7.00 -10.84
C ARG A 70 11.74 -8.49 -11.15
N ARG A 71 11.41 -9.33 -10.17
CA ARG A 71 11.25 -10.78 -10.38
C ARG A 71 10.00 -11.10 -11.20
N LEU A 72 8.89 -10.41 -10.95
CA LEU A 72 7.66 -10.59 -11.73
C LEU A 72 7.83 -10.07 -13.17
N ASP A 73 8.55 -8.95 -13.34
CA ASP A 73 8.89 -8.39 -14.65
C ASP A 73 9.78 -9.33 -15.49
N ALA A 74 10.64 -10.11 -14.82
CA ALA A 74 11.48 -11.10 -15.50
C ALA A 74 10.71 -12.34 -16.00
N VAL A 75 9.47 -12.57 -15.53
CA VAL A 75 8.64 -13.71 -15.95
C VAL A 75 7.78 -13.31 -17.14
N LYS A 76 7.94 -13.98 -18.28
CA LYS A 76 7.14 -13.72 -19.49
C LYS A 76 5.74 -14.31 -19.37
N GLU A 77 4.74 -13.50 -19.70
CA GLU A 77 3.33 -13.89 -19.68
C GLU A 77 2.60 -13.26 -20.87
N GLY A 78 2.23 -14.08 -21.86
CA GLY A 78 1.62 -13.60 -23.10
C GLY A 78 2.51 -12.59 -23.84
N ASN A 79 1.96 -11.39 -24.09
CA ASN A 79 2.66 -10.31 -24.80
C ASN A 79 3.48 -9.40 -23.87
N GLY A 80 3.50 -9.66 -22.57
CA GLY A 80 4.18 -8.85 -21.57
C GLY A 80 4.89 -9.71 -20.53
N THR A 81 4.82 -9.24 -19.30
CA THR A 81 5.42 -9.84 -18.12
C THR A 81 4.36 -10.14 -17.08
N MET A 82 4.69 -10.97 -16.09
CA MET A 82 3.79 -11.21 -14.97
C MET A 82 3.53 -9.93 -14.17
N LEU A 83 4.48 -8.96 -14.14
CA LEU A 83 4.25 -7.67 -13.49
C LEU A 83 3.18 -6.83 -14.22
N ASP A 84 3.05 -6.97 -15.54
CA ASP A 84 2.01 -6.28 -16.31
C ASP A 84 0.61 -6.76 -15.88
N ASN A 85 0.47 -8.03 -15.50
CA ASN A 85 -0.80 -8.63 -15.06
C ASN A 85 -0.99 -8.65 -13.53
N THR A 86 0.03 -8.29 -12.75
CA THR A 86 -0.01 -8.30 -11.28
C THR A 86 -0.09 -6.88 -10.73
N LEU A 87 -0.81 -6.69 -9.63
CA LEU A 87 -0.73 -5.46 -8.83
C LEU A 87 -0.09 -5.75 -7.48
N ILE A 88 0.96 -5.01 -7.15
CA ILE A 88 1.52 -4.94 -5.80
C ILE A 88 0.95 -3.70 -5.13
N VAL A 89 0.25 -3.89 -4.01
CA VAL A 89 -0.19 -2.81 -3.12
C VAL A 89 0.74 -2.80 -1.93
N TRP A 90 1.58 -1.76 -1.80
CA TRP A 90 2.44 -1.58 -0.64
C TRP A 90 1.88 -0.45 0.24
N MET A 91 1.59 -0.80 1.49
CA MET A 91 0.99 0.10 2.47
C MET A 91 1.51 -0.20 3.88
N SER A 92 1.35 0.79 4.75
CA SER A 92 1.59 0.68 6.19
C SER A 92 0.32 0.22 6.93
N ASP A 93 0.47 -0.30 8.14
CA ASP A 93 -0.62 -0.64 9.06
C ASP A 93 -1.21 0.59 9.78
N SER A 94 -0.49 1.71 9.73
CA SER A 94 -0.94 3.03 10.16
C SER A 94 -0.64 4.10 9.10
N GLY A 95 -1.47 5.16 9.07
CA GLY A 95 -1.37 6.24 8.08
C GLY A 95 -0.17 7.16 8.32
N GLU A 96 -0.19 7.91 9.42
CA GLU A 96 0.69 9.05 9.64
C GLU A 96 1.70 8.88 10.79
N GLY A 97 1.48 7.96 11.73
CA GLY A 97 2.36 7.79 12.87
C GLY A 97 1.96 6.72 13.87
N HIS A 98 2.83 6.47 14.86
CA HIS A 98 2.52 5.56 15.96
C HIS A 98 1.40 6.14 16.83
N HIS A 99 0.35 5.36 17.08
CA HIS A 99 -0.92 5.86 17.63
C HIS A 99 -1.56 6.99 16.79
N GLY A 100 -1.42 6.93 15.47
CA GLY A 100 -2.10 7.84 14.55
C GLY A 100 -3.63 7.81 14.70
N PHE A 101 -4.26 8.89 14.29
CA PHE A 101 -5.71 9.01 14.11
C PHE A 101 -6.17 8.58 12.70
N CYS A 102 -5.25 8.16 11.83
CA CYS A 102 -5.49 7.62 10.48
C CYS A 102 -6.07 8.64 9.50
N GLY A 103 -5.62 9.89 9.57
CA GLY A 103 -6.10 10.97 8.70
C GLY A 103 -5.55 10.90 7.28
N GLU A 104 -4.28 10.55 7.12
CA GLU A 104 -3.61 10.53 5.83
C GLU A 104 -2.82 9.24 5.66
N TRP A 105 -2.98 8.55 4.53
CA TRP A 105 -2.37 7.24 4.30
C TRP A 105 -1.54 7.20 3.02
N PRO A 106 -0.22 6.98 3.12
CA PRO A 106 0.60 6.75 1.94
C PRO A 106 0.36 5.34 1.38
N LEU A 107 0.03 5.26 0.09
CA LEU A 107 -0.26 4.02 -0.62
C LEU A 107 0.56 3.98 -1.90
N ILE A 108 1.23 2.87 -2.17
CA ILE A 108 2.06 2.69 -3.36
C ILE A 108 1.51 1.52 -4.17
N LEU A 109 1.23 1.78 -5.45
CA LEU A 109 0.77 0.81 -6.43
C LEU A 109 1.87 0.54 -7.45
N VAL A 110 2.22 -0.73 -7.65
CA VAL A 110 3.23 -1.14 -8.64
C VAL A 110 2.68 -2.28 -9.50
N GLY A 111 2.89 -2.21 -10.81
CA GLY A 111 2.38 -3.18 -11.79
C GLY A 111 1.14 -2.68 -12.55
N GLY A 112 0.70 -3.46 -13.53
CA GLY A 112 -0.30 -3.02 -14.52
C GLY A 112 -1.73 -3.48 -14.26
N LEU A 113 -1.91 -4.58 -13.51
CA LEU A 113 -3.21 -5.28 -13.36
C LEU A 113 -3.90 -5.55 -14.73
N GLY A 114 -3.11 -5.83 -15.76
CA GLY A 114 -3.59 -5.99 -17.14
C GLY A 114 -4.13 -4.69 -17.74
N ASP A 115 -3.37 -3.60 -17.59
CA ASP A 115 -3.70 -2.24 -18.05
C ASP A 115 -5.02 -1.67 -17.49
N ARG A 116 -5.50 -2.18 -16.36
CA ARG A 116 -6.75 -1.73 -15.74
C ARG A 116 -6.58 -0.54 -14.79
N LEU A 117 -5.33 -0.20 -14.47
CA LEU A 117 -4.98 0.91 -13.60
C LEU A 117 -3.90 1.81 -14.24
N LYS A 118 -4.04 3.12 -14.04
CA LYS A 118 -3.09 4.16 -14.46
C LYS A 118 -1.97 4.32 -13.42
N THR A 119 -1.07 3.34 -13.33
CA THR A 119 0.01 3.29 -12.31
C THR A 119 1.35 3.91 -12.74
N ALA A 120 1.55 4.15 -14.05
CA ALA A 120 2.86 4.52 -14.59
C ALA A 120 3.34 5.92 -14.15
N GLY A 121 4.27 5.99 -13.19
CA GLY A 121 5.06 7.19 -12.88
C GLY A 121 4.27 8.35 -12.28
N ARG A 122 3.17 8.06 -11.59
CA ARG A 122 2.25 9.10 -11.06
C ARG A 122 2.38 9.24 -9.55
N PHE A 123 2.26 10.49 -9.11
CA PHE A 123 2.04 10.86 -7.72
C PHE A 123 0.69 11.56 -7.63
N LEU A 124 -0.19 11.06 -6.77
CA LEU A 124 -1.50 11.65 -6.51
C LEU A 124 -1.54 12.08 -5.05
N GLN A 125 -1.90 13.33 -4.82
CA GLN A 125 -2.18 13.87 -3.50
C GLN A 125 -3.61 14.37 -3.51
N PHE A 126 -4.42 13.82 -2.60
CA PHE A 126 -5.77 14.31 -2.34
C PHE A 126 -5.71 15.35 -1.21
N PRO A 127 -6.75 16.19 -1.04
CA PRO A 127 -6.88 17.05 0.13
C PRO A 127 -6.73 16.26 1.42
N GLY A 128 -6.16 16.89 2.44
CA GLY A 128 -5.99 16.30 3.75
C GLY A 128 -7.34 15.97 4.40
N TYR A 129 -7.31 15.13 5.43
CA TYR A 129 -8.50 14.72 6.16
C TYR A 129 -9.33 15.92 6.64
N GLN A 130 -10.59 16.00 6.21
CA GLN A 130 -11.54 17.09 6.51
C GLN A 130 -11.13 18.47 5.94
N GLU A 131 -10.00 18.58 5.27
CA GLU A 131 -9.58 19.80 4.59
C GLU A 131 -10.40 19.97 3.31
N ASP A 132 -11.04 21.12 3.14
CA ASP A 132 -11.92 21.37 1.98
C ASP A 132 -12.87 20.19 1.71
N ALA A 133 -13.55 19.72 2.75
CA ALA A 133 -14.53 18.63 2.72
C ALA A 133 -15.80 18.97 1.91
N LYS A 134 -15.62 19.58 0.74
CA LYS A 134 -16.56 19.55 -0.37
C LYS A 134 -16.79 18.10 -0.75
N GLU A 135 -18.02 17.83 -1.17
CA GLU A 135 -18.57 16.48 -1.28
C GLU A 135 -17.71 15.46 -2.01
N THR A 136 -16.81 15.83 -2.91
CA THR A 136 -15.99 14.87 -3.67
C THR A 136 -14.51 15.23 -3.74
N ALA A 137 -14.01 16.16 -2.91
CA ALA A 137 -12.59 16.53 -2.97
C ALA A 137 -11.72 15.56 -2.15
N ASN A 138 -12.18 15.20 -0.95
CA ASN A 138 -11.52 14.22 -0.08
C ASN A 138 -11.72 12.80 -0.61
N ARG A 139 -10.75 11.93 -0.32
CA ARG A 139 -10.79 10.48 -0.63
C ARG A 139 -10.41 9.68 0.59
N THR A 140 -10.99 8.50 0.72
CA THR A 140 -10.66 7.56 1.80
C THR A 140 -10.11 6.25 1.22
N VAL A 141 -9.51 5.43 2.08
CA VAL A 141 -9.02 4.09 1.72
C VAL A 141 -10.12 3.22 1.09
N ARG A 142 -11.39 3.48 1.44
CA ARG A 142 -12.56 2.87 0.80
C ARG A 142 -12.59 3.11 -0.71
N ASN A 143 -12.37 4.35 -1.16
CA ASN A 143 -12.38 4.67 -2.59
C ASN A 143 -11.28 3.88 -3.32
N LEU A 144 -10.10 3.71 -2.70
CA LEU A 144 -9.04 2.87 -3.27
C LEU A 144 -9.53 1.43 -3.45
N TYR A 145 -10.07 0.80 -2.40
CA TYR A 145 -10.56 -0.58 -2.51
C TYR A 145 -11.69 -0.74 -3.52
N LEU A 146 -12.62 0.21 -3.60
CA LEU A 146 -13.63 0.24 -4.66
C LEU A 146 -13.00 0.33 -6.05
N SER A 147 -11.91 1.09 -6.21
CA SER A 147 -11.16 1.16 -7.47
C SER A 147 -10.56 -0.20 -7.83
N LEU A 148 -9.96 -0.90 -6.87
CA LEU A 148 -9.38 -2.22 -7.11
C LEU A 148 -10.45 -3.25 -7.49
N LEU A 149 -11.59 -3.22 -6.81
CA LEU A 149 -12.75 -4.08 -7.11
C LEU A 149 -13.31 -3.79 -8.51
N HIS A 150 -13.54 -2.52 -8.83
CA HIS A 150 -14.07 -2.10 -10.12
C HIS A 150 -13.10 -2.45 -11.26
N ALA A 151 -11.79 -2.29 -11.02
CA ALA A 151 -10.76 -2.69 -11.97
C ALA A 151 -10.85 -4.20 -12.29
N VAL A 152 -11.16 -5.07 -11.32
CA VAL A 152 -11.32 -6.51 -11.59
C VAL A 152 -12.75 -6.92 -11.98
N GLY A 153 -13.63 -5.96 -12.26
CA GLY A 153 -14.99 -6.19 -12.75
C GLY A 153 -16.08 -6.29 -11.67
N ASP A 154 -15.72 -6.19 -10.38
CA ASP A 154 -16.67 -6.14 -9.28
C ASP A 154 -17.15 -4.70 -9.07
N LYS A 155 -18.38 -4.41 -9.51
CA LYS A 155 -18.95 -3.07 -9.53
C LYS A 155 -19.74 -2.72 -8.26
N ARG A 156 -19.46 -3.35 -7.11
CA ARG A 156 -20.16 -3.00 -5.86
C ARG A 156 -19.97 -1.52 -5.52
N GLU A 157 -20.99 -0.93 -4.90
CA GLU A 157 -21.01 0.50 -4.60
C GLU A 157 -20.36 0.84 -3.26
N THR A 158 -20.17 -0.18 -2.41
CA THR A 158 -19.70 -0.01 -1.03
C THR A 158 -18.61 -1.02 -0.68
N PHE A 159 -17.68 -0.59 0.17
CA PHE A 159 -16.65 -1.42 0.77
C PHE A 159 -16.35 -0.89 2.18
N GLY A 160 -16.17 -1.79 3.16
CA GLY A 160 -15.93 -1.41 4.55
C GLY A 160 -17.03 -0.54 5.16
N GLU A 161 -16.70 0.10 6.28
CA GLU A 161 -17.57 1.05 6.98
C GLU A 161 -17.30 2.48 6.52
N LEU A 162 -18.32 3.34 6.61
CA LEU A 162 -18.17 4.76 6.35
C LEU A 162 -17.50 5.44 7.55
N ASP A 163 -16.58 6.36 7.27
CA ASP A 163 -16.16 7.31 8.27
C ASP A 163 -17.31 8.29 8.54
N SER A 164 -17.83 8.26 9.76
CA SER A 164 -18.94 9.10 10.22
C SER A 164 -18.60 10.58 10.26
N LYS A 165 -17.32 10.94 10.22
CA LYS A 165 -16.82 12.33 10.23
C LYS A 165 -16.61 12.90 8.83
N MET A 166 -16.91 12.14 7.78
CA MET A 166 -16.71 12.52 6.38
C MET A 166 -18.03 12.46 5.59
N PRO A 167 -18.27 13.36 4.61
CA PRO A 167 -19.46 13.29 3.76
C PRO A 167 -19.54 11.95 3.01
N ALA A 168 -20.74 11.36 2.92
CA ALA A 168 -20.93 10.09 2.22
C ALA A 168 -20.51 10.16 0.73
N ALA A 169 -20.75 11.30 0.09
CA ALA A 169 -20.34 11.55 -1.28
C ALA A 169 -18.82 11.47 -1.49
N ALA A 170 -18.01 11.84 -0.50
CA ALA A 170 -16.54 11.85 -0.61
C ALA A 170 -15.98 10.43 -0.60
N GLN A 171 -16.74 9.53 0.02
CA GLN A 171 -16.41 8.12 0.22
C GLN A 171 -17.05 7.23 -0.84
N ALA A 172 -17.90 7.78 -1.72
CA ALA A 172 -18.65 7.02 -2.72
C ALA A 172 -17.80 6.70 -3.96
N GLY A 173 -17.98 5.49 -4.48
CA GLY A 173 -17.39 5.07 -5.75
C GLY A 173 -15.87 4.94 -5.76
N PRO A 174 -15.31 4.52 -6.91
CA PRO A 174 -13.88 4.38 -7.10
C PRO A 174 -13.18 5.72 -7.34
N LEU A 175 -11.86 5.71 -7.18
CA LEU A 175 -10.93 6.75 -7.63
C LEU A 175 -10.80 6.68 -9.16
N VAL A 176 -11.55 7.52 -9.86
CA VAL A 176 -11.48 7.63 -11.32
C VAL A 176 -10.09 8.04 -11.82
N GLU A 177 -9.31 8.68 -10.94
CA GLU A 177 -7.95 9.14 -11.21
C GLU A 177 -7.00 7.97 -11.47
N ILE A 178 -7.25 6.78 -10.91
CA ILE A 178 -6.38 5.60 -11.05
C ILE A 178 -6.96 4.51 -11.97
N LEU A 179 -8.25 4.53 -12.30
CA LEU A 179 -8.85 3.57 -13.23
C LEU A 179 -8.45 3.86 -14.67
N ALA A 180 -8.17 2.82 -15.47
CA ALA A 180 -7.89 2.94 -16.91
C ALA A 180 -9.16 3.04 -17.75
#